data_AF-A0A6A7AZY6-F1
#
_entry.id   AF-A0A6A7AZY6-F1
#
_cell.length_a   1.000
_cell.length_b   1.000
_cell.length_c   1.000
_cell.angle_alpha   90.00
_cell.angle_beta   90.00
_cell.angle_gamma   90.00
#
_symmetry.space_group_name_H-M   'P 1'
#
loop_
_entity.id
_entity.type
_entity.pdbx_description
1 polymer ?
#
loop_
_entity_poly.entity_id
_entity_poly.type
_entity_poly.pdbx_seq_one_letter_code
_entity_poly.pdbx_strand_id
1 'polypeptide(L)'
;MPSLRSRSSTETISSAGNSMSTSDNDLETKSQIRTLILDLGDVLFHWSARSITAVAPSTLHSIILSPAWGELECGRLDEKEAIRLIAEELSLNPDTICEALAQGRQTLRVDDTLVEQLKVIKKDMGENFKVYAMTNISPDDFKLLEKTMPDWSLFDGVFTSFEVGIIKPDLDYYKHVLRQTGLTDPSSAIFVDDKVANVNAARSFGVRGIVFECPAKLIRQLRNQIFDPVTRAQQYMKANARNHVSQIEGGGEFRDVFSQFLIHKVLHDPNIISLSPLGTSAVDIKAAISKAEHEARTWNYFIGPPVGTTKTFPDDSDDTAYALLAFSPPASSANIILDRFLANRHARDGLVQTYFCEKRPRVCSVVLVNVIRAFYHYGRGSDVRPEVQYVRSILENRGYVDGALEYFSAESFLYFVSCLVEANPSAREIQTLRRPLVAALRERVGRREDSFATAARVLACQTVGVWAASDVAYLKELQNVDGGWEVGWVCRYGRSKKRIGNRGVVTAFAIQALEQASRRRGV
;
A
#
# COMPACT_ATOMS: atom_id res chain seq x y z
N MET A 1 -52.43 -60.61 49.12
CA MET A 1 -52.03 -61.61 48.11
C MET A 1 -52.57 -61.18 46.75
N PRO A 2 -51.85 -61.30 45.62
CA PRO A 2 -50.61 -60.58 45.32
C PRO A 2 -50.52 -60.02 43.86
N SER A 3 -49.41 -59.29 43.59
CA SER A 3 -48.76 -58.99 42.29
C SER A 3 -49.27 -57.81 41.43
N LEU A 4 -48.48 -57.13 40.61
CA LEU A 4 -47.13 -56.50 40.66
C LEU A 4 -46.98 -55.77 39.29
N ARG A 5 -46.29 -54.62 39.29
CA ARG A 5 -45.84 -53.79 38.12
C ARG A 5 -46.92 -52.91 37.48
N SER A 6 -46.67 -51.67 37.07
CA SER A 6 -45.57 -50.71 37.20
C SER A 6 -46.17 -49.35 36.81
N ARG A 7 -45.85 -48.27 37.55
CA ARG A 7 -46.35 -46.92 37.26
C ARG A 7 -45.75 -46.39 35.96
N SER A 8 -46.60 -46.00 35.01
CA SER A 8 -46.29 -45.16 33.85
C SER A 8 -47.32 -44.04 33.84
N SER A 9 -46.89 -42.83 34.24
CA SER A 9 -47.73 -41.64 34.24
C SER A 9 -47.38 -40.80 33.03
N THR A 10 -48.43 -40.50 32.27
CA THR A 10 -48.48 -39.92 30.93
C THR A 10 -47.81 -38.55 30.78
N GLU A 11 -47.11 -38.48 29.66
CA GLU A 11 -46.48 -37.37 28.96
C GLU A 11 -47.28 -36.06 28.88
N THR A 12 -46.58 -34.95 29.04
CA THR A 12 -46.88 -33.70 28.34
C THR A 12 -45.60 -33.27 27.64
N ILE A 13 -45.67 -33.11 26.32
CA ILE A 13 -44.53 -32.85 25.43
C ILE A 13 -43.98 -31.45 25.68
N SER A 14 -42.69 -31.35 26.02
CA SER A 14 -41.88 -30.13 25.87
C SER A 14 -40.52 -30.55 25.32
N SER A 15 -40.38 -30.44 23.99
CA SER A 15 -39.15 -30.72 23.26
C SER A 15 -38.07 -29.66 23.50
N ALA A 16 -36.83 -30.14 23.61
CA ALA A 16 -35.60 -29.40 23.82
C ALA A 16 -35.45 -28.12 22.97
N GLY A 17 -35.11 -27.01 23.64
CA GLY A 17 -34.48 -25.84 23.07
C GLY A 17 -33.09 -25.70 23.67
N ASN A 18 -32.08 -26.12 22.89
CA ASN A 18 -30.67 -26.02 23.21
C ASN A 18 -30.25 -24.54 23.15
N SER A 19 -30.04 -23.86 24.29
CA SER A 19 -29.49 -22.51 24.31
C SER A 19 -27.97 -22.56 24.44
N MET A 20 -27.29 -22.83 23.32
CA MET A 20 -25.91 -22.41 23.12
C MET A 20 -25.93 -20.89 22.92
N SER A 21 -25.67 -20.13 23.96
CA SER A 21 -25.24 -18.74 23.82
C SER A 21 -23.74 -18.75 23.52
N THR A 22 -23.39 -18.96 22.26
CA THR A 22 -22.06 -18.61 21.77
C THR A 22 -21.98 -17.10 21.67
N SER A 23 -21.10 -16.53 22.48
CA SER A 23 -20.67 -15.14 22.43
C SER A 23 -19.92 -14.88 21.11
N ASP A 24 -20.64 -14.51 20.06
CA ASP A 24 -20.10 -14.08 18.77
C ASP A 24 -19.53 -12.65 18.80
N ASN A 25 -18.85 -12.27 19.89
CA ASN A 25 -18.22 -10.95 20.04
C ASN A 25 -16.68 -10.96 20.06
N ASP A 26 -16.05 -12.11 19.79
CA ASP A 26 -14.58 -12.21 19.56
C ASP A 26 -14.22 -11.98 18.08
N LEU A 27 -14.83 -10.99 17.44
CA LEU A 27 -14.47 -10.53 16.10
C LEU A 27 -13.24 -9.61 16.17
N GLU A 28 -12.06 -10.24 16.08
CA GLU A 28 -10.78 -9.71 15.60
C GLU A 28 -10.52 -8.21 15.88
N THR A 29 -10.26 -7.85 17.15
CA THR A 29 -9.37 -6.73 17.42
C THR A 29 -7.99 -7.11 16.90
N LYS A 30 -7.59 -6.52 15.77
CA LYS A 30 -6.25 -6.68 15.19
C LYS A 30 -5.21 -6.48 16.29
N SER A 31 -4.49 -7.54 16.65
CA SER A 31 -3.46 -7.45 17.68
C SER A 31 -2.43 -6.38 17.29
N GLN A 32 -2.33 -5.35 18.12
CA GLN A 32 -1.37 -4.28 17.95
C GLN A 32 0.03 -4.88 18.05
N ILE A 33 0.89 -4.60 17.08
CA ILE A 33 2.28 -5.06 17.15
C ILE A 33 2.97 -4.42 18.36
N ARG A 34 3.57 -5.26 19.19
CA ARG A 34 4.28 -4.86 20.42
C ARG A 34 5.71 -5.37 20.46
N THR A 35 6.07 -6.29 19.58
CA THR A 35 7.39 -6.92 19.62
C THR A 35 8.00 -7.04 18.23
N LEU A 36 9.28 -6.71 18.13
CA LEU A 36 10.11 -6.96 16.96
C LEU A 36 11.28 -7.85 17.39
N ILE A 37 11.46 -8.97 16.70
CA ILE A 37 12.56 -9.90 16.90
C ILE A 37 13.41 -9.89 15.63
N LEU A 38 14.68 -9.59 15.76
CA LEU A 38 15.62 -9.40 14.65
C LEU A 38 16.70 -10.49 14.69
N ASP A 39 16.98 -11.10 13.55
CA ASP A 39 18.30 -11.69 13.35
C ASP A 39 19.39 -10.60 13.32
N LEU A 40 20.64 -11.01 13.56
CA LEU A 40 21.79 -10.13 13.53
C LEU A 40 22.60 -10.31 12.24
N GLY A 41 23.03 -11.54 11.94
CA GLY A 41 23.84 -11.85 10.77
C GLY A 41 23.09 -11.59 9.47
N ASP A 42 23.73 -10.90 8.53
CA ASP A 42 23.20 -10.52 7.21
C ASP A 42 21.89 -9.68 7.23
N VAL A 43 21.43 -9.27 8.42
CA VAL A 43 20.34 -8.31 8.65
C VAL A 43 20.89 -6.97 9.16
N LEU A 44 21.61 -6.99 10.30
CA LEU A 44 22.22 -5.80 10.91
C LEU A 44 23.73 -5.78 10.79
N PHE A 45 24.35 -6.96 10.82
CA PHE A 45 25.79 -7.13 10.67
C PHE A 45 26.09 -7.76 9.32
N HIS A 46 27.03 -7.17 8.60
CA HIS A 46 27.43 -7.63 7.28
C HIS A 46 28.90 -7.98 7.27
N TRP A 47 29.25 -8.97 6.46
CA TRP A 47 30.60 -9.41 6.22
C TRP A 47 30.78 -9.66 4.72
N SER A 48 32.03 -9.82 4.26
CA SER A 48 32.35 -9.97 2.85
C SER A 48 33.00 -11.32 2.58
N ALA A 49 32.21 -12.27 2.08
CA ALA A 49 32.73 -13.54 1.57
C ALA A 49 33.75 -13.35 0.42
N ARG A 50 33.68 -12.24 -0.32
CA ARG A 50 34.63 -11.91 -1.40
C ARG A 50 36.03 -11.57 -0.89
N SER A 51 36.14 -11.17 0.38
CA SER A 51 37.42 -10.83 1.01
C SER A 51 38.13 -12.06 1.57
N ILE A 52 37.47 -13.22 1.57
CA ILE A 52 38.05 -14.49 2.00
C ILE A 52 38.75 -15.13 0.81
N THR A 53 40.08 -15.25 0.91
CA THR A 53 40.97 -15.81 -0.10
C THR A 53 41.60 -17.13 0.34
N ALA A 54 41.58 -17.43 1.64
CA ALA A 54 42.16 -18.66 2.19
C ALA A 54 41.44 -19.93 1.71
N VAL A 55 40.14 -19.84 1.43
CA VAL A 55 39.33 -20.95 0.89
C VAL A 55 38.44 -20.48 -0.27
N ALA A 56 38.06 -21.42 -1.14
CA ALA A 56 37.07 -21.15 -2.18
C ALA A 56 35.68 -20.93 -1.57
N PRO A 57 34.77 -20.16 -2.21
CA PRO A 57 33.42 -19.91 -1.70
C PRO A 57 32.61 -21.18 -1.42
N SER A 58 32.75 -22.22 -2.25
CA SER A 58 32.09 -23.51 -2.03
C SER A 58 32.60 -24.23 -0.78
N THR A 59 33.90 -24.12 -0.50
CA THR A 59 34.52 -24.71 0.69
C THR A 59 34.07 -23.98 1.95
N LEU A 60 34.03 -22.65 1.92
CA LEU A 60 33.47 -21.85 3.02
C LEU A 60 32.01 -22.24 3.31
N HIS A 61 31.21 -22.43 2.26
CA HIS A 61 29.83 -22.88 2.40
C HIS A 61 29.74 -24.25 3.09
N SER A 62 30.59 -25.22 2.70
CA SER A 62 30.65 -26.52 3.36
C SER A 62 31.11 -26.43 4.82
N ILE A 63 32.05 -25.54 5.15
CA ILE A 63 32.48 -25.28 6.54
C ILE A 63 31.29 -24.85 7.39
N ILE A 64 30.53 -23.84 6.93
CA ILE A 64 29.38 -23.27 7.66
C ILE A 64 28.23 -24.29 7.78
N LEU A 65 28.07 -25.20 6.81
CA LEU A 65 27.02 -26.23 6.85
C LEU A 65 27.43 -27.51 7.61
N SER A 66 28.67 -27.60 8.11
CA SER A 66 29.14 -28.78 8.82
C SER A 66 28.40 -28.98 10.15
N PRO A 67 28.22 -30.24 10.61
CA PRO A 67 27.67 -30.51 11.93
C PRO A 67 28.45 -29.82 13.06
N ALA A 68 29.78 -29.83 12.99
CA ALA A 68 30.64 -29.20 13.99
C ALA A 68 30.46 -27.67 14.06
N TRP A 69 30.14 -27.00 12.95
CA TRP A 69 29.76 -25.58 12.97
C TRP A 69 28.46 -25.35 13.73
N GLY A 70 27.44 -26.19 13.51
CA GLY A 70 26.19 -26.13 14.26
C GLY A 70 26.38 -26.37 15.77
N GLU A 71 27.28 -27.28 16.15
CA GLU A 71 27.65 -27.55 17.54
C GLU A 71 28.42 -26.38 18.19
N LEU A 72 29.26 -25.68 17.42
CA LEU A 72 29.91 -24.43 17.83
C LEU A 72 28.88 -23.32 18.08
N GLU A 73 27.93 -23.13 17.17
CA GLU A 73 26.84 -22.16 17.34
C GLU A 73 25.88 -22.56 18.48
N CYS A 74 25.79 -23.84 18.83
CA CYS A 74 25.10 -24.31 20.03
C CYS A 74 25.93 -24.16 21.32
N GLY A 75 27.18 -23.72 21.25
CA GLY A 75 28.07 -23.62 22.42
C GLY A 75 28.46 -24.98 23.03
N ARG A 76 28.23 -26.09 22.32
CA ARG A 76 28.63 -27.45 22.75
C ARG A 76 30.08 -27.77 22.42
N LEU A 77 30.65 -27.09 21.42
CA LEU A 77 32.06 -27.12 21.09
C LEU A 77 32.68 -25.74 21.24
N ASP A 78 33.96 -25.70 21.59
CA ASP A 78 34.78 -24.51 21.39
C ASP A 78 35.27 -24.42 19.94
N GLU A 79 35.73 -23.23 19.53
CA GLU A 79 36.16 -22.97 18.15
C GLU A 79 37.31 -23.90 17.71
N LYS A 80 38.24 -24.21 18.60
CA LYS A 80 39.41 -25.04 18.28
C LYS A 80 38.99 -26.47 17.95
N GLU A 81 38.09 -27.04 18.73
CA GLU A 81 37.59 -28.39 18.51
C GLU A 81 36.67 -28.46 17.29
N ALA A 82 35.83 -27.44 17.07
CA ALA A 82 35.02 -27.33 15.87
C ALA A 82 35.90 -27.30 14.61
N ILE A 83 36.93 -26.45 14.58
CA ILE A 83 37.88 -26.38 13.46
C ILE A 83 38.58 -27.73 13.23
N ARG A 84 38.98 -28.44 14.30
CA ARG A 84 39.59 -29.77 14.19
C ARG A 84 38.67 -30.77 13.51
N LEU A 85 37.40 -30.84 13.95
CA LEU A 85 36.41 -31.77 13.39
C LEU A 85 36.04 -31.42 11.95
N ILE A 86 35.88 -30.13 11.63
CA ILE A 86 35.59 -29.68 10.26
C ILE A 86 36.76 -29.99 9.33
N ALA A 87 37.99 -29.76 9.79
CA ALA A 87 39.19 -30.07 9.03
C ALA A 87 39.29 -31.56 8.71
N GLU A 88 38.97 -32.42 9.68
CA GLU A 88 38.93 -33.88 9.51
C GLU A 88 37.84 -34.29 8.51
N GLU A 89 36.61 -33.81 8.68
CA GLU A 89 35.46 -34.14 7.83
C GLU A 89 35.65 -33.69 6.38
N LEU A 90 36.13 -32.46 6.18
CA LEU A 90 36.27 -31.85 4.85
C LEU A 90 37.67 -32.06 4.24
N SER A 91 38.57 -32.78 4.93
CA SER A 91 39.96 -32.98 4.51
C SER A 91 40.70 -31.67 4.22
N LEU A 92 40.51 -30.67 5.09
CA LEU A 92 41.11 -29.33 5.00
C LEU A 92 42.25 -29.18 6.01
N ASN A 93 43.14 -28.22 5.78
CA ASN A 93 44.10 -27.81 6.79
C ASN A 93 43.40 -26.89 7.83
N PRO A 94 43.43 -27.19 9.14
CA PRO A 94 42.90 -26.33 10.19
C PRO A 94 43.34 -24.86 10.10
N ASP A 95 44.61 -24.60 9.76
CA ASP A 95 45.15 -23.24 9.66
C ASP A 95 44.48 -22.44 8.55
N THR A 96 44.10 -23.11 7.45
CA THR A 96 43.37 -22.49 6.34
C THR A 96 41.95 -22.11 6.75
N ILE A 97 41.29 -22.91 7.60
CA ILE A 97 39.98 -22.57 8.16
C ILE A 97 40.13 -21.36 9.10
N CYS A 98 41.10 -21.38 10.01
CA CYS A 98 41.42 -20.25 10.90
C CYS A 98 41.64 -18.96 10.12
N GLU A 99 42.44 -19.01 9.05
CA GLU A 99 42.72 -17.86 8.18
C GLU A 99 41.45 -17.35 7.50
N ALA A 100 40.60 -18.25 6.97
CA ALA A 100 39.34 -17.89 6.33
C ALA A 100 38.39 -17.18 7.31
N LEU A 101 38.24 -17.69 8.53
CA LEU A 101 37.42 -17.08 9.58
C LEU A 101 37.98 -15.70 9.98
N ALA A 102 39.30 -15.59 10.16
CA ALA A 102 39.95 -14.31 10.46
C ALA A 102 39.73 -13.27 9.35
N GLN A 103 39.87 -13.66 8.08
CA GLN A 103 39.59 -12.80 6.93
C GLN A 103 38.13 -12.34 6.90
N GLY A 104 37.17 -13.24 7.18
CA GLY A 104 35.75 -12.89 7.30
C GLY A 104 35.50 -11.87 8.41
N ARG A 105 35.98 -12.16 9.63
CA ARG A 105 35.84 -11.32 10.84
C ARG A 105 36.39 -9.90 10.65
N GLN A 106 37.49 -9.75 9.90
CA GLN A 106 38.08 -8.44 9.60
C GLN A 106 37.16 -7.53 8.76
N THR A 107 36.18 -8.09 8.06
CA THR A 107 35.25 -7.32 7.22
C THR A 107 33.91 -7.01 7.89
N LEU A 108 33.73 -7.50 9.12
CA LEU A 108 32.51 -7.32 9.87
C LEU A 108 32.21 -5.83 10.07
N ARG A 109 30.99 -5.42 9.72
CA ARG A 109 30.48 -4.07 9.91
C ARG A 109 29.02 -4.10 10.33
N VAL A 110 28.60 -3.10 11.07
CA VAL A 110 27.19 -2.86 11.41
C VAL A 110 26.56 -1.90 10.40
N ASP A 111 25.29 -2.10 10.07
CA ASP A 111 24.48 -1.11 9.35
C ASP A 111 23.92 -0.07 10.34
N ASP A 112 24.73 0.93 10.66
CA ASP A 112 24.33 2.03 11.57
C ASP A 112 23.07 2.76 11.10
N THR A 113 22.86 2.85 9.78
CA THR A 113 21.68 3.54 9.23
C THR A 113 20.42 2.76 9.56
N LEU A 114 20.44 1.44 9.38
CA LEU A 114 19.32 0.58 9.74
C LEU A 114 19.07 0.59 11.26
N VAL A 115 20.13 0.50 12.09
CA VAL A 115 20.01 0.57 13.55
C VAL A 115 19.31 1.86 13.99
N GLU A 116 19.72 3.02 13.48
CA GLU A 116 19.10 4.29 13.83
C GLU A 116 17.64 4.38 13.35
N GLN A 117 17.32 3.86 12.17
CA GLN A 117 15.93 3.81 11.70
C GLN A 117 15.04 2.91 12.59
N LEU A 118 15.58 1.79 13.08
CA LEU A 118 14.88 0.91 14.03
C LEU A 118 14.71 1.56 15.40
N LYS A 119 15.72 2.29 15.89
CA LYS A 119 15.61 3.09 17.14
C LYS A 119 14.51 4.15 17.02
N VAL A 120 14.38 4.81 15.87
CA VAL A 120 13.27 5.75 15.61
C VAL A 120 11.92 5.04 15.69
N ILE A 121 11.76 3.87 15.07
CA ILE A 121 10.51 3.09 15.16
C ILE A 121 10.20 2.70 16.61
N LYS A 122 11.21 2.21 17.36
CA LYS A 122 11.07 1.86 18.78
C LYS A 122 10.62 3.07 19.61
N LYS A 123 11.25 4.24 19.38
CA LYS A 123 10.90 5.49 20.04
C LYS A 123 9.47 5.95 19.71
N ASP A 124 9.08 5.92 18.43
CA ASP A 124 7.75 6.33 17.96
C ASP A 124 6.64 5.45 18.57
N MET A 125 6.93 4.18 18.85
CA MET A 125 6.00 3.23 19.48
C MET A 125 5.95 3.32 21.01
N GLY A 126 6.96 3.96 21.63
CA GLY A 126 7.06 4.11 23.09
C GLY A 126 7.47 2.83 23.82
N GLU A 127 7.47 2.90 25.16
CA GLU A 127 8.08 1.90 26.04
C GLU A 127 7.45 0.49 25.97
N ASN A 128 6.20 0.41 25.52
CA ASN A 128 5.45 -0.83 25.37
C ASN A 128 5.85 -1.66 24.14
N PHE A 129 6.68 -1.09 23.25
CA PHE A 129 7.23 -1.81 22.11
C PHE A 129 8.64 -2.31 22.42
N LYS A 130 8.82 -3.62 22.33
CA LYS A 130 10.05 -4.31 22.68
C LYS A 130 10.78 -4.81 21.44
N VAL A 131 12.10 -4.67 21.43
CA VAL A 131 12.95 -5.15 20.34
C VAL A 131 13.93 -6.17 20.91
N TYR A 132 13.97 -7.36 20.32
CA TYR A 132 14.87 -8.43 20.74
C TYR A 132 15.77 -8.85 19.58
N ALA A 133 16.97 -9.33 19.89
CA ALA A 133 17.80 -10.05 18.94
C ALA A 133 17.63 -11.56 19.14
N MET A 134 17.60 -12.34 18.06
CA MET A 134 17.59 -13.80 18.07
C MET A 134 18.51 -14.32 16.97
N THR A 135 19.72 -14.73 17.35
CA THR A 135 20.79 -15.07 16.40
C THR A 135 21.34 -16.47 16.64
N ASN A 136 21.72 -17.14 15.54
CA ASN A 136 22.67 -18.26 15.62
C ASN A 136 24.07 -17.66 15.57
N ILE A 137 24.90 -17.92 16.57
CA ILE A 137 26.26 -17.35 16.64
C ILE A 137 27.13 -18.14 17.63
N SER A 138 28.44 -18.13 17.43
CA SER A 138 29.41 -18.66 18.38
C SER A 138 29.71 -17.64 19.51
N PRO A 139 30.22 -18.08 20.68
CA PRO A 139 30.60 -17.16 21.76
C PRO A 139 31.66 -16.12 21.35
N ASP A 140 32.63 -16.50 20.52
CA ASP A 140 33.74 -15.61 20.15
C ASP A 140 33.34 -14.62 19.05
N ASP A 141 32.49 -15.04 18.11
CA ASP A 141 31.91 -14.12 17.12
C ASP A 141 30.94 -13.14 17.77
N PHE A 142 30.20 -13.55 18.80
CA PHE A 142 29.33 -12.64 19.55
C PHE A 142 30.12 -11.53 20.26
N LYS A 143 31.24 -11.88 20.92
CA LYS A 143 32.16 -10.87 21.50
C LYS A 143 32.71 -9.90 20.45
N LEU A 144 32.88 -10.37 19.21
CA LEU A 144 33.29 -9.50 18.12
C LEU A 144 32.16 -8.54 17.72
N LEU A 145 30.91 -9.00 17.65
CA LEU A 145 29.75 -8.12 17.42
C LEU A 145 29.66 -7.02 18.49
N GLU A 146 29.84 -7.39 19.77
CA GLU A 146 29.80 -6.43 20.90
C GLU A 146 30.88 -5.35 20.79
N LYS A 147 32.05 -5.69 20.24
CA LYS A 147 33.12 -4.72 19.97
C LYS A 147 32.81 -3.84 18.76
N THR A 148 32.21 -4.41 17.72
CA THR A 148 31.90 -3.70 16.47
C THR A 148 30.74 -2.72 16.64
N MET A 149 29.72 -3.10 17.43
CA MET A 149 28.59 -2.24 17.78
C MET A 149 28.58 -2.02 19.30
N PRO A 150 29.16 -0.90 19.81
CA PRO A 150 29.24 -0.68 21.25
C PRO A 150 27.90 -0.27 21.89
N ASP A 151 26.93 0.22 21.10
CA ASP A 151 25.61 0.64 21.58
C ASP A 151 24.52 -0.39 21.25
N TRP A 152 24.12 -1.18 22.26
CA TRP A 152 23.05 -2.17 22.18
C TRP A 152 21.68 -1.65 22.64
N SER A 153 21.53 -0.33 22.86
CA SER A 153 20.28 0.27 23.39
C SER A 153 19.03 0.04 22.54
N LEU A 154 19.20 -0.36 21.27
CA LEU A 154 18.10 -0.82 20.42
C LEU A 154 17.38 -2.02 21.07
N PHE A 155 18.09 -2.93 21.72
CA PHE A 155 17.55 -4.20 22.18
C PHE A 155 17.13 -4.16 23.66
N ASP A 156 15.94 -4.66 23.95
CA ASP A 156 15.47 -4.97 25.30
C ASP A 156 15.98 -6.34 25.80
N GLY A 157 16.53 -7.16 24.89
CA GLY A 157 17.17 -8.43 25.20
C GLY A 157 17.79 -9.07 23.96
N VAL A 158 18.78 -9.92 24.17
CA VAL A 158 19.50 -10.64 23.12
C VAL A 158 19.45 -12.12 23.45
N PHE A 159 19.00 -12.93 22.50
CA PHE A 159 18.99 -14.38 22.57
C PHE A 159 20.05 -14.91 21.60
N THR A 160 21.06 -15.55 22.16
CA THR A 160 22.12 -16.21 21.39
C THR A 160 21.96 -17.72 21.46
N SER A 161 22.21 -18.40 20.33
CA SER A 161 22.04 -19.85 20.26
C SER A 161 22.97 -20.60 21.22
N PHE A 162 24.18 -20.07 21.46
CA PHE A 162 25.19 -20.74 22.29
C PHE A 162 24.86 -20.70 23.78
N GLU A 163 24.14 -19.69 24.26
CA GLU A 163 23.70 -19.63 25.67
C GLU A 163 22.58 -20.64 25.97
N VAL A 164 21.74 -20.91 24.97
CA VAL A 164 20.56 -21.78 25.12
C VAL A 164 20.86 -23.22 24.68
N GLY A 165 21.89 -23.42 23.84
CA GLY A 165 22.22 -24.72 23.28
C GLY A 165 21.33 -25.15 22.11
N ILE A 166 20.60 -24.22 21.50
CA ILE A 166 19.61 -24.50 20.45
C ILE A 166 19.75 -23.45 19.35
N ILE A 167 19.73 -23.87 18.08
CA ILE A 167 19.87 -23.01 16.90
C ILE A 167 18.56 -22.90 16.13
N LYS A 168 18.35 -21.77 15.44
CA LYS A 168 17.31 -21.65 14.40
C LYS A 168 17.64 -22.64 13.26
N PRO A 169 16.64 -23.28 12.63
CA PRO A 169 15.20 -23.10 12.79
C PRO A 169 14.54 -24.06 13.79
N ASP A 170 15.25 -24.60 14.78
CA ASP A 170 14.65 -25.49 15.78
C ASP A 170 13.52 -24.79 16.55
N LEU A 171 12.34 -25.41 16.55
CA LEU A 171 11.12 -24.90 17.16
C LEU A 171 11.27 -24.66 18.67
N ASP A 172 12.14 -25.41 19.36
CA ASP A 172 12.35 -25.23 20.79
C ASP A 172 13.08 -23.91 21.11
N TYR A 173 13.87 -23.37 20.19
CA TYR A 173 14.47 -22.04 20.36
C TYR A 173 13.40 -20.95 20.32
N TYR A 174 12.46 -21.02 19.37
CA TYR A 174 11.33 -20.09 19.30
C TYR A 174 10.44 -20.18 20.55
N LYS A 175 10.12 -21.40 21.03
CA LYS A 175 9.37 -21.57 22.29
C LYS A 175 10.11 -20.97 23.48
N HIS A 176 11.43 -21.11 23.53
CA HIS A 176 12.25 -20.49 24.56
C HIS A 176 12.12 -18.96 24.52
N VAL A 177 12.37 -18.34 23.35
CA VAL A 177 12.29 -16.89 23.17
C VAL A 177 10.91 -16.34 23.48
N LEU A 178 9.83 -16.96 22.97
CA LEU A 178 8.46 -16.53 23.25
C LEU A 178 8.12 -16.55 24.75
N ARG A 179 8.58 -17.56 25.48
CA ARG A 179 8.39 -17.64 26.95
C ARG A 179 9.20 -16.57 27.68
N GLN A 180 10.47 -16.37 27.33
CA GLN A 180 11.35 -15.41 27.99
C GLN A 180 10.93 -13.95 27.74
N THR A 181 10.40 -13.67 26.54
CA THR A 181 9.84 -12.35 26.21
C THR A 181 8.47 -12.09 26.83
N GLY A 182 7.85 -13.11 27.46
CA GLY A 182 6.50 -13.01 28.02
C GLY A 182 5.41 -12.80 26.96
N LEU A 183 5.68 -13.16 25.70
CA LEU A 183 4.77 -12.90 24.60
C LEU A 183 3.59 -13.88 24.66
N THR A 184 2.45 -13.39 25.13
CA THR A 184 1.21 -14.19 25.25
C THR A 184 0.45 -14.34 23.93
N ASP A 185 0.60 -13.38 23.02
CA ASP A 185 0.00 -13.40 21.68
C ASP A 185 1.10 -13.31 20.61
N PRO A 186 1.49 -14.43 19.98
CA PRO A 186 2.49 -14.43 18.92
C PRO A 186 2.15 -13.51 17.73
N SER A 187 0.86 -13.27 17.46
CA SER A 187 0.42 -12.42 16.35
C SER A 187 0.72 -10.93 16.57
N SER A 188 1.10 -10.55 17.79
CA SER A 188 1.59 -9.22 18.17
C SER A 188 3.10 -9.03 17.96
N ALA A 189 3.81 -10.03 17.43
CA ALA A 189 5.23 -9.96 17.12
C ALA A 189 5.53 -10.00 15.61
N ILE A 190 6.61 -9.34 15.24
CA ILE A 190 7.25 -9.45 13.93
C ILE A 190 8.61 -10.11 14.12
N PHE A 191 8.92 -11.14 13.31
CA PHE A 191 10.24 -11.74 13.24
C PHE A 191 10.88 -11.46 11.88
N VAL A 192 12.14 -11.03 11.88
CA VAL A 192 12.89 -10.66 10.67
C VAL A 192 14.17 -11.49 10.62
N ASP A 193 14.39 -12.18 9.50
CA ASP A 193 15.55 -13.03 9.27
C ASP A 193 15.78 -13.16 7.76
N ASP A 194 17.02 -13.32 7.31
CA ASP A 194 17.36 -13.47 5.89
C ASP A 194 17.00 -14.87 5.36
N LYS A 195 16.91 -15.87 6.24
CA LYS A 195 16.63 -17.26 5.87
C LYS A 195 15.14 -17.58 5.95
N VAL A 196 14.57 -17.98 4.82
CA VAL A 196 13.16 -18.39 4.70
C VAL A 196 12.78 -19.50 5.70
N ALA A 197 13.68 -20.45 5.98
CA ALA A 197 13.43 -21.52 6.94
C ALA A 197 13.18 -20.98 8.36
N ASN A 198 14.00 -20.02 8.81
CA ASN A 198 13.87 -19.39 10.11
C ASN A 198 12.55 -18.59 10.19
N VAL A 199 12.24 -17.84 9.13
CA VAL A 199 11.00 -17.07 9.05
C VAL A 199 9.76 -17.98 9.09
N ASN A 200 9.81 -19.12 8.39
CA ASN A 200 8.70 -20.08 8.40
C ASN A 200 8.52 -20.76 9.75
N ALA A 201 9.61 -21.06 10.47
CA ALA A 201 9.55 -21.58 11.83
C ALA A 201 8.83 -20.58 12.76
N ALA A 202 9.19 -19.28 12.71
CA ALA A 202 8.47 -18.25 13.48
C ALA A 202 6.99 -18.16 13.12
N ARG A 203 6.66 -18.18 11.81
CA ARG A 203 5.26 -18.15 11.33
C ARG A 203 4.44 -19.33 11.82
N SER A 204 5.04 -20.50 12.05
CA SER A 204 4.33 -21.67 12.58
C SER A 204 3.75 -21.45 13.99
N PHE A 205 4.26 -20.46 14.74
CA PHE A 205 3.72 -20.04 16.03
C PHE A 205 2.69 -18.91 15.93
N GLY A 206 2.40 -18.40 14.73
CA GLY A 206 1.53 -17.23 14.53
C GLY A 206 2.27 -15.88 14.50
N VAL A 207 3.60 -15.88 14.61
CA VAL A 207 4.42 -14.66 14.49
C VAL A 207 4.42 -14.15 13.06
N ARG A 208 4.37 -12.82 12.88
CA ARG A 208 4.45 -12.22 11.54
C ARG A 208 5.90 -12.27 11.04
N GLY A 209 6.18 -13.17 10.10
CA GLY A 209 7.51 -13.31 9.53
C GLY A 209 7.78 -12.38 8.34
N ILE A 210 8.92 -11.69 8.35
CA ILE A 210 9.49 -10.92 7.23
C ILE A 210 10.81 -11.60 6.82
N VAL A 211 10.92 -11.96 5.53
CA VAL A 211 12.20 -12.36 4.95
C VAL A 211 12.97 -11.08 4.63
N PHE A 212 14.13 -10.91 5.22
CA PHE A 212 14.96 -9.74 4.98
C PHE A 212 15.52 -9.76 3.56
N GLU A 213 15.44 -8.61 2.89
CA GLU A 213 16.01 -8.43 1.54
C GLU A 213 16.98 -7.25 1.52
N CYS A 214 16.54 -6.10 2.04
CA CYS A 214 17.38 -4.92 2.21
C CYS A 214 16.77 -3.96 3.25
N PRO A 215 17.57 -3.06 3.83
CA PRO A 215 17.12 -2.11 4.84
C PRO A 215 15.90 -1.27 4.40
N ALA A 216 15.92 -0.75 3.18
CA ALA A 216 14.84 0.10 2.67
C ALA A 216 13.48 -0.62 2.59
N LYS A 217 13.48 -1.90 2.16
CA LYS A 217 12.26 -2.72 2.12
C LYS A 217 11.78 -3.07 3.53
N LEU A 218 12.70 -3.45 4.42
CA LEU A 218 12.38 -3.78 5.81
C LEU A 218 11.70 -2.60 6.50
N ILE A 219 12.30 -1.41 6.46
CA ILE A 219 11.74 -0.22 7.12
C ILE A 219 10.35 0.12 6.57
N ARG A 220 10.14 0.01 5.26
CA ARG A 220 8.80 0.22 4.67
C ARG A 220 7.80 -0.82 5.19
N GLN A 221 8.16 -2.10 5.20
CA GLN A 221 7.30 -3.18 5.69
C GLN A 221 6.97 -3.03 7.17
N LEU A 222 7.96 -2.71 8.01
CA LEU A 222 7.74 -2.44 9.44
C LEU A 222 6.78 -1.27 9.62
N ARG A 223 7.00 -0.14 8.94
CA ARG A 223 6.09 1.02 9.07
C ARG A 223 4.66 0.68 8.63
N ASN A 224 4.49 -0.11 7.57
CA ASN A 224 3.17 -0.50 7.05
C ASN A 224 2.45 -1.52 7.96
N GLN A 225 3.18 -2.30 8.76
CA GLN A 225 2.60 -3.25 9.71
C GLN A 225 2.35 -2.66 11.10
N ILE A 226 3.14 -1.67 11.50
CA ILE A 226 3.16 -1.09 12.85
C ILE A 226 2.23 0.13 12.95
N PHE A 227 2.30 1.04 11.97
CA PHE A 227 1.60 2.33 12.04
C PHE A 227 0.32 2.33 11.20
N ASP A 228 -0.67 3.10 11.64
CA ASP A 228 -1.91 3.27 10.88
C ASP A 228 -1.63 3.96 9.53
N PRO A 229 -2.00 3.33 8.39
CA PRO A 229 -1.68 3.85 7.07
C PRO A 229 -2.42 5.15 6.76
N VAL A 230 -3.64 5.34 7.28
CA VAL A 230 -4.44 6.57 7.02
C VAL A 230 -3.81 7.76 7.73
N THR A 231 -3.43 7.61 8.99
CA THR A 231 -2.76 8.65 9.78
C THR A 231 -1.46 9.12 9.10
N ARG A 232 -0.64 8.18 8.64
CA ARG A 232 0.59 8.48 7.90
C ARG A 232 0.32 9.20 6.58
N ALA A 233 -0.72 8.79 5.86
CA ALA A 233 -1.13 9.45 4.63
C ALA A 233 -1.61 10.88 4.87
N GLN A 234 -2.39 11.12 5.93
CA GLN A 234 -2.84 12.45 6.31
C GLN A 234 -1.66 13.36 6.71
N GLN A 235 -0.65 12.83 7.41
CA GLN A 235 0.59 13.55 7.71
C GLN A 235 1.33 13.93 6.42
N TYR A 236 1.45 13.01 5.45
CA TYR A 236 2.02 13.31 4.14
C TYR A 236 1.26 14.43 3.43
N MET A 237 -0.08 14.37 3.39
CA MET A 237 -0.89 15.41 2.74
C MET A 237 -0.69 16.78 3.38
N LYS A 238 -0.64 16.86 4.72
CA LYS A 238 -0.39 18.10 5.45
C LYS A 238 1.02 18.65 5.20
N ALA A 239 2.04 17.79 5.23
CA ALA A 239 3.43 18.19 4.97
C ALA A 239 3.65 18.70 3.53
N ASN A 240 2.82 18.25 2.58
CA ASN A 240 2.89 18.63 1.18
C ASN A 240 1.74 19.56 0.75
N ALA A 241 1.05 20.18 1.70
CA ALA A 241 -0.10 21.04 1.43
C ALA A 241 0.26 22.12 0.40
N ARG A 242 -0.60 22.28 -0.61
CA ARG A 242 -0.49 23.23 -1.72
C ARG A 242 0.67 22.94 -2.68
N ASN A 243 1.38 21.82 -2.50
CA ASN A 243 2.54 21.43 -3.31
C ASN A 243 2.39 20.04 -3.98
N HIS A 244 1.16 19.62 -4.26
CA HIS A 244 0.89 18.39 -4.99
C HIS A 244 1.11 18.56 -6.50
N VAL A 245 2.36 18.47 -6.94
CA VAL A 245 2.76 18.58 -8.35
C VAL A 245 2.57 17.26 -9.11
N SER A 246 2.33 17.37 -10.42
CA SER A 246 2.28 16.23 -11.35
C SER A 246 3.63 16.03 -12.03
N GLN A 247 3.96 14.78 -12.31
CA GLN A 247 5.21 14.37 -12.93
C GLN A 247 4.95 13.70 -14.27
N ILE A 248 5.80 14.02 -15.26
CA ILE A 248 5.84 13.33 -16.55
C ILE A 248 6.81 12.15 -16.46
N GLU A 249 6.41 10.99 -16.97
CA GLU A 249 7.27 9.82 -17.10
C GLU A 249 8.58 10.16 -17.84
N GLY A 250 9.71 9.97 -17.14
CA GLY A 250 11.04 10.32 -17.65
C GLY A 250 11.18 11.81 -18.01
N GLY A 251 10.45 12.68 -17.31
CA GLY A 251 10.43 14.13 -17.54
C GLY A 251 10.34 14.93 -16.25
N GLY A 252 10.07 16.24 -16.39
CA GLY A 252 9.96 17.17 -15.26
C GLY A 252 8.59 17.17 -14.59
N GLU A 253 8.50 18.00 -13.54
CA GLU A 253 7.28 18.26 -12.79
C GLU A 253 6.58 19.53 -13.26
N PHE A 254 5.27 19.59 -13.06
CA PHE A 254 4.45 20.75 -13.35
C PHE A 254 3.19 20.75 -12.47
N ARG A 255 2.45 21.88 -12.48
CA ARG A 255 1.19 22.01 -11.77
C ARG A 255 0.03 21.92 -12.75
N ASP A 256 -0.95 21.09 -12.42
CA ASP A 256 -2.19 20.94 -13.16
C ASP A 256 -3.39 21.14 -12.24
N VAL A 257 -4.54 21.52 -12.80
CA VAL A 257 -5.77 21.71 -12.03
C VAL A 257 -6.49 20.38 -11.76
N PHE A 258 -6.43 19.42 -12.69
CA PHE A 258 -7.14 18.14 -12.58
C PHE A 258 -6.82 17.40 -11.30
N SER A 259 -5.52 17.25 -11.01
CA SER A 259 -5.03 16.58 -9.82
C SER A 259 -5.49 17.28 -8.54
N GLN A 260 -5.55 18.62 -8.55
CA GLN A 260 -6.07 19.38 -7.41
C GLN A 260 -7.56 19.12 -7.21
N PHE A 261 -8.34 19.05 -8.30
CA PHE A 261 -9.77 18.75 -8.23
C PHE A 261 -10.02 17.34 -7.72
N LEU A 262 -9.24 16.36 -8.17
CA LEU A 262 -9.31 14.98 -7.68
C LEU A 262 -9.01 14.90 -6.18
N ILE A 263 -7.95 15.57 -5.71
CA ILE A 263 -7.60 15.63 -4.28
C ILE A 263 -8.72 16.31 -3.48
N HIS A 264 -9.19 17.48 -3.92
CA HIS A 264 -10.23 18.23 -3.23
C HIS A 264 -11.56 17.48 -3.15
N LYS A 265 -11.95 16.83 -4.25
CA LYS A 265 -13.21 16.07 -4.32
C LYS A 265 -13.27 14.92 -3.31
N VAL A 266 -12.12 14.39 -2.92
CA VAL A 266 -11.99 13.26 -2.00
C VAL A 266 -11.78 13.73 -0.56
N LEU A 267 -10.88 14.69 -0.33
CA LEU A 267 -10.51 15.13 1.02
C LEU A 267 -11.36 16.26 1.56
N HIS A 268 -12.03 17.03 0.69
CA HIS A 268 -12.83 18.20 1.05
C HIS A 268 -12.08 19.24 1.90
N ASP A 269 -10.75 19.30 1.77
CA ASP A 269 -9.91 20.25 2.49
C ASP A 269 -9.28 21.25 1.51
N PRO A 270 -9.73 22.51 1.49
CA PRO A 270 -9.17 23.54 0.61
C PRO A 270 -7.75 23.96 1.02
N ASN A 271 -7.27 23.62 2.22
CA ASN A 271 -5.92 23.98 2.65
C ASN A 271 -4.84 23.11 1.98
N ILE A 272 -5.23 21.95 1.45
CA ILE A 272 -4.34 20.96 0.86
C ILE A 272 -4.01 21.25 -0.60
N ILE A 273 -4.90 21.94 -1.32
CA ILE A 273 -4.75 22.15 -2.78
C ILE A 273 -4.27 23.56 -3.13
N SER A 274 -3.80 23.76 -4.37
CA SER A 274 -3.58 25.10 -4.93
C SER A 274 -3.99 25.15 -6.38
N LEU A 275 -4.84 26.12 -6.74
CA LEU A 275 -5.26 26.39 -8.12
C LEU A 275 -4.43 27.52 -8.78
N SER A 276 -3.30 27.88 -8.15
CA SER A 276 -2.50 29.04 -8.52
C SER A 276 -1.03 28.68 -8.80
N PRO A 277 -0.30 29.49 -9.60
CA PRO A 277 1.11 29.27 -9.90
C PRO A 277 2.01 29.19 -8.65
N LEU A 278 3.19 28.61 -8.81
CA LEU A 278 4.20 28.54 -7.75
C LEU A 278 4.57 29.96 -7.28
N GLY A 279 4.73 30.15 -5.97
CA GLY A 279 5.05 31.44 -5.36
C GLY A 279 3.85 32.35 -5.09
N THR A 280 2.63 31.93 -5.43
CA THR A 280 1.40 32.67 -5.08
C THR A 280 1.18 32.72 -3.57
N SER A 281 0.72 33.86 -3.04
CA SER A 281 0.48 34.03 -1.60
C SER A 281 -0.64 33.11 -1.10
N ALA A 282 -0.60 32.76 0.20
CA ALA A 282 -1.63 31.92 0.82
C ALA A 282 -3.03 32.57 0.74
N VAL A 283 -3.11 33.90 0.79
CA VAL A 283 -4.37 34.66 0.68
C VAL A 283 -4.95 34.53 -0.72
N ASP A 284 -4.12 34.69 -1.75
CA ASP A 284 -4.55 34.59 -3.14
C ASP A 284 -4.91 33.16 -3.56
N ILE A 285 -4.19 32.16 -3.02
CA ILE A 285 -4.57 30.74 -3.19
C ILE A 285 -5.97 30.51 -2.62
N LYS A 286 -6.24 30.98 -1.39
CA LYS A 286 -7.56 30.83 -0.76
C LYS A 286 -8.65 31.56 -1.55
N ALA A 287 -8.35 32.76 -2.06
CA ALA A 287 -9.27 33.52 -2.90
C ALA A 287 -9.59 32.79 -4.22
N ALA A 288 -8.60 32.17 -4.87
CA ALA A 288 -8.80 31.40 -6.10
C ALA A 288 -9.69 30.17 -5.89
N ILE A 289 -9.50 29.46 -4.77
CA ILE A 289 -10.35 28.31 -4.39
C ILE A 289 -11.76 28.78 -4.08
N SER A 290 -11.90 29.83 -3.25
CA SER A 290 -13.21 30.40 -2.93
C SER A 290 -13.96 30.89 -4.17
N LYS A 291 -13.23 31.45 -5.15
CA LYS A 291 -13.83 31.83 -6.44
C LYS A 291 -14.39 30.61 -7.19
N ALA A 292 -13.68 29.48 -7.20
CA ALA A 292 -14.15 28.25 -7.85
C ALA A 292 -15.42 27.66 -7.20
N GLU A 293 -15.62 27.89 -5.90
CA GLU A 293 -16.84 27.51 -5.16
C GLU A 293 -18.06 28.38 -5.51
N HIS A 294 -17.85 29.61 -6.00
CA HIS A 294 -18.95 30.57 -6.24
C HIS A 294 -19.21 30.82 -7.73
N GLU A 295 -18.23 30.59 -8.60
CA GLU A 295 -18.31 30.91 -10.02
C GLU A 295 -17.76 29.76 -10.88
N ALA A 296 -18.62 29.21 -11.73
CA ALA A 296 -18.25 28.24 -12.75
C ALA A 296 -17.53 28.92 -13.91
N ARG A 297 -16.48 28.27 -14.42
CA ARG A 297 -15.72 28.70 -15.60
C ARG A 297 -15.16 27.48 -16.35
N THR A 298 -14.68 27.69 -17.57
CA THR A 298 -13.85 26.69 -18.24
C THR A 298 -12.44 26.68 -17.65
N TRP A 299 -11.81 25.51 -17.69
CA TRP A 299 -10.51 25.26 -17.07
C TRP A 299 -9.51 24.71 -18.07
N ASN A 300 -8.29 25.20 -17.94
CA ASN A 300 -7.11 24.64 -18.58
C ASN A 300 -6.47 23.61 -17.68
N TYR A 301 -6.06 22.47 -18.24
CA TYR A 301 -5.29 21.48 -17.52
C TYR A 301 -4.08 22.07 -16.77
N PHE A 302 -3.32 22.98 -17.40
CA PHE A 302 -2.07 23.50 -16.81
C PHE A 302 -2.28 24.73 -15.93
N ILE A 303 -1.67 24.72 -14.74
CA ILE A 303 -1.46 25.91 -13.92
C ILE A 303 -0.16 26.57 -14.36
N GLY A 304 -0.26 27.50 -15.31
CA GLY A 304 0.89 28.17 -15.93
C GLY A 304 1.16 27.68 -17.36
N PRO A 305 2.38 27.87 -17.89
CA PRO A 305 2.70 27.48 -19.25
C PRO A 305 2.52 25.98 -19.49
N PRO A 306 1.97 25.55 -20.66
CA PRO A 306 1.85 24.14 -20.99
C PRO A 306 3.21 23.43 -21.05
N VAL A 307 3.29 22.23 -20.47
CA VAL A 307 4.51 21.40 -20.42
C VAL A 307 4.31 20.17 -21.29
N GLY A 308 5.37 19.70 -21.98
CA GLY A 308 5.33 18.47 -22.77
C GLY A 308 4.36 18.47 -23.97
N THR A 309 3.86 19.65 -24.36
CA THR A 309 2.83 19.84 -25.39
C THR A 309 3.08 21.11 -26.22
N THR A 310 2.09 21.56 -26.99
CA THR A 310 2.14 22.77 -27.82
C THR A 310 2.29 24.05 -26.98
N LYS A 311 2.82 25.12 -27.59
CA LYS A 311 3.03 26.44 -26.95
C LYS A 311 1.77 27.01 -26.27
N THR A 312 0.60 26.76 -26.85
CA THR A 312 -0.70 27.04 -26.26
C THR A 312 -1.46 25.74 -26.07
N PHE A 313 -2.28 25.66 -25.02
CA PHE A 313 -3.15 24.52 -24.75
C PHE A 313 -4.54 25.07 -24.44
N PRO A 314 -5.63 24.52 -25.02
CA PRO A 314 -6.97 25.04 -24.78
C PRO A 314 -7.52 24.56 -23.44
N ASP A 315 -8.55 25.25 -22.96
CA ASP A 315 -9.43 24.69 -21.94
C ASP A 315 -10.07 23.39 -22.44
N ASP A 316 -10.37 22.49 -21.51
CA ASP A 316 -10.92 21.18 -21.84
C ASP A 316 -12.13 20.83 -20.99
N SER A 317 -12.88 19.86 -21.49
CA SER A 317 -14.15 19.48 -20.92
C SER A 317 -14.00 18.63 -19.67
N ASP A 318 -12.88 17.95 -19.49
CA ASP A 318 -12.67 17.05 -18.36
C ASP A 318 -12.42 17.85 -17.09
N ASP A 319 -11.43 18.75 -17.13
CA ASP A 319 -11.11 19.66 -16.05
C ASP A 319 -12.30 20.55 -15.69
N THR A 320 -12.99 21.05 -16.71
CA THR A 320 -14.18 21.88 -16.52
C THR A 320 -15.32 21.12 -15.84
N ALA A 321 -15.63 19.90 -16.30
CA ALA A 321 -16.68 19.09 -15.70
C ALA A 321 -16.30 18.63 -14.29
N TYR A 322 -15.02 18.31 -14.04
CA TYR A 322 -14.56 17.90 -12.73
C TYR A 322 -14.53 19.05 -11.74
N ALA A 323 -14.19 20.28 -12.16
CA ALA A 323 -14.30 21.46 -11.31
C ALA A 323 -15.74 21.69 -10.82
N LEU A 324 -16.72 21.53 -11.71
CA LEU A 324 -18.15 21.59 -11.35
C LEU A 324 -18.52 20.56 -10.28
N LEU A 325 -17.96 19.35 -10.35
CA LEU A 325 -18.19 18.27 -9.38
C LEU A 325 -17.42 18.47 -8.07
N ALA A 326 -16.24 19.07 -8.12
CA ALA A 326 -15.36 19.26 -6.97
C ALA A 326 -15.82 20.43 -6.10
N PHE A 327 -16.27 21.53 -6.72
CA PHE A 327 -16.61 22.77 -6.01
C PHE A 327 -18.11 23.06 -5.96
N SER A 328 -18.92 22.43 -6.82
CA SER A 328 -20.39 22.58 -6.84
C SER A 328 -20.88 24.05 -6.79
N PRO A 329 -20.41 24.94 -7.69
CA PRO A 329 -20.86 26.33 -7.72
C PRO A 329 -22.37 26.45 -7.97
N PRO A 330 -23.00 27.60 -7.67
CA PRO A 330 -24.43 27.80 -7.87
C PRO A 330 -24.90 27.47 -9.29
N ALA A 331 -26.07 26.83 -9.41
CA ALA A 331 -26.63 26.39 -10.69
C ALA A 331 -26.77 27.52 -11.73
N SER A 332 -27.01 28.76 -11.29
CA SER A 332 -27.06 29.95 -12.16
C SER A 332 -25.76 30.17 -12.94
N SER A 333 -24.61 29.88 -12.33
CA SER A 333 -23.30 29.97 -12.98
C SER A 333 -22.97 28.67 -13.72
N ALA A 334 -23.22 27.51 -13.10
CA ALA A 334 -22.91 26.21 -13.69
C ALA A 334 -23.68 25.94 -14.99
N ASN A 335 -24.94 26.35 -15.10
CA ASN A 335 -25.76 26.12 -16.29
C ASN A 335 -25.19 26.76 -17.55
N ILE A 336 -24.50 27.91 -17.43
CA ILE A 336 -23.82 28.58 -18.54
C ILE A 336 -22.71 27.68 -19.11
N ILE A 337 -21.97 27.00 -18.23
CA ILE A 337 -20.92 26.06 -18.61
C ILE A 337 -21.52 24.76 -19.18
N LEU A 338 -22.63 24.29 -18.64
CA LEU A 338 -23.35 23.13 -19.19
C LEU A 338 -23.82 23.39 -20.62
N ASP A 339 -24.39 24.57 -20.91
CA ASP A 339 -24.78 24.93 -22.27
C ASP A 339 -23.57 25.02 -23.21
N ARG A 340 -22.41 25.45 -22.69
CA ARG A 340 -21.16 25.46 -23.45
C ARG A 340 -20.66 24.05 -23.80
N PHE A 341 -20.88 23.04 -22.96
CA PHE A 341 -20.60 21.65 -23.34
C PHE A 341 -21.47 21.21 -24.52
N LEU A 342 -22.77 21.50 -24.49
CA LEU A 342 -23.71 21.14 -25.56
C LEU A 342 -23.34 21.82 -26.88
N ALA A 343 -22.94 23.10 -26.83
CA ALA A 343 -22.44 23.84 -27.98
C ALA A 343 -21.09 23.29 -28.51
N ASN A 344 -20.30 22.64 -27.66
CA ASN A 344 -19.01 22.03 -28.02
C ASN A 344 -19.14 20.58 -28.56
N ARG A 345 -20.33 20.14 -28.94
CA ARG A 345 -20.51 18.83 -29.58
C ARG A 345 -19.86 18.77 -30.95
N HIS A 346 -19.22 17.65 -31.26
CA HIS A 346 -18.66 17.44 -32.58
C HIS A 346 -19.76 17.24 -33.61
N ALA A 347 -19.62 17.89 -34.76
CA ALA A 347 -20.70 18.08 -35.72
C ALA A 347 -21.23 16.79 -36.36
N ARG A 348 -20.45 15.69 -36.35
CA ARG A 348 -20.83 14.42 -37.00
C ARG A 348 -21.38 13.37 -36.06
N ASP A 349 -20.75 13.18 -34.91
CA ASP A 349 -21.14 12.15 -33.93
C ASP A 349 -22.05 12.69 -32.82
N GLY A 350 -22.18 14.01 -32.69
CA GLY A 350 -23.07 14.66 -31.71
C GLY A 350 -22.60 14.53 -30.27
N LEU A 351 -21.33 14.18 -30.03
CA LEU A 351 -20.77 14.00 -28.69
C LEU A 351 -19.96 15.21 -28.25
N VAL A 352 -20.00 15.54 -26.95
CA VAL A 352 -19.17 16.62 -26.38
C VAL A 352 -17.68 16.34 -26.63
N GLN A 353 -16.98 17.33 -27.18
CA GLN A 353 -15.55 17.21 -27.45
C GLN A 353 -14.72 17.36 -26.18
N THR A 354 -13.56 16.70 -26.16
CA THR A 354 -12.57 16.78 -25.09
C THR A 354 -12.05 18.20 -24.90
N TYR A 355 -11.77 18.93 -25.98
CA TYR A 355 -11.22 20.29 -25.92
C TYR A 355 -12.26 21.32 -26.35
N PHE A 356 -12.26 22.49 -25.73
CA PHE A 356 -12.99 23.67 -26.23
C PHE A 356 -12.20 24.31 -27.39
N CYS A 357 -11.96 23.54 -28.45
CA CYS A 357 -11.15 23.94 -29.59
C CYS A 357 -11.51 23.14 -30.85
N GLU A 358 -12.12 23.81 -31.84
CA GLU A 358 -12.51 23.19 -33.12
C GLU A 358 -11.33 22.59 -33.89
N LYS A 359 -10.11 23.10 -33.68
CA LYS A 359 -8.88 22.57 -34.29
C LYS A 359 -8.41 21.26 -33.65
N ARG A 360 -9.07 20.79 -32.59
CA ARG A 360 -8.77 19.54 -31.88
C ARG A 360 -10.04 18.71 -31.70
N PRO A 361 -10.67 18.23 -32.78
CA PRO A 361 -11.93 17.50 -32.70
C PRO A 361 -11.70 16.08 -32.15
N ARG A 362 -11.72 15.96 -30.83
CA ARG A 362 -11.48 14.70 -30.12
C ARG A 362 -12.61 14.41 -29.16
N VAL A 363 -12.91 13.12 -29.02
CA VAL A 363 -13.83 12.58 -28.03
C VAL A 363 -13.07 11.54 -27.23
N CYS A 364 -13.22 11.59 -25.90
CA CYS A 364 -12.63 10.62 -24.99
C CYS A 364 -13.73 10.07 -24.08
N SER A 365 -13.82 8.74 -23.99
CA SER A 365 -14.86 8.07 -23.19
C SER A 365 -14.77 8.43 -21.71
N VAL A 366 -13.57 8.59 -21.15
CA VAL A 366 -13.35 8.96 -19.74
C VAL A 366 -13.83 10.38 -19.47
N VAL A 367 -13.50 11.32 -20.35
CA VAL A 367 -13.93 12.73 -20.28
C VAL A 367 -15.45 12.82 -20.31
N LEU A 368 -16.09 12.08 -21.22
CA LEU A 368 -17.54 12.05 -21.34
C LEU A 368 -18.22 11.56 -20.05
N VAL A 369 -17.63 10.61 -19.31
CA VAL A 369 -18.19 10.19 -18.02
C VAL A 369 -18.24 11.36 -17.03
N ASN A 370 -17.19 12.19 -16.96
CA ASN A 370 -17.17 13.36 -16.08
C ASN A 370 -18.15 14.45 -16.54
N VAL A 371 -18.29 14.67 -17.86
CA VAL A 371 -19.34 15.55 -18.41
C VAL A 371 -20.72 15.05 -17.99
N ILE A 372 -21.04 13.76 -18.20
CA ILE A 372 -22.33 13.18 -17.81
C ILE A 372 -22.57 13.38 -16.30
N ARG A 373 -21.57 13.08 -15.46
CA ARG A 373 -21.66 13.28 -14.01
C ARG A 373 -22.01 14.73 -13.67
N ALA A 374 -21.38 15.71 -14.32
CA ALA A 374 -21.70 17.12 -14.09
C ALA A 374 -23.15 17.44 -14.47
N PHE A 375 -23.65 16.99 -15.62
CA PHE A 375 -25.05 17.22 -16.01
C PHE A 375 -26.04 16.59 -15.03
N TYR A 376 -25.81 15.37 -14.58
CA TYR A 376 -26.67 14.73 -13.57
C TYR A 376 -26.62 15.44 -12.22
N HIS A 377 -25.44 15.93 -11.80
CA HIS A 377 -25.29 16.68 -10.57
C HIS A 377 -26.16 17.96 -10.53
N TYR A 378 -26.34 18.64 -11.67
CA TYR A 378 -27.22 19.81 -11.79
C TYR A 378 -28.64 19.49 -12.32
N GLY A 379 -29.06 18.22 -12.32
CA GLY A 379 -30.42 17.84 -12.71
C GLY A 379 -30.72 17.96 -14.22
N ARG A 380 -29.69 18.00 -15.07
CA ARG A 380 -29.78 18.13 -16.53
C ARG A 380 -29.38 16.86 -17.29
N GLY A 381 -29.51 15.69 -16.65
CA GLY A 381 -29.13 14.40 -17.23
C GLY A 381 -29.81 14.06 -18.57
N SER A 382 -30.98 14.63 -18.85
CA SER A 382 -31.69 14.48 -20.13
C SER A 382 -30.94 15.02 -21.33
N ASP A 383 -30.08 16.01 -21.11
CA ASP A 383 -29.43 16.76 -22.19
C ASP A 383 -28.25 15.98 -22.79
N VAL A 384 -27.76 14.96 -22.07
CA VAL A 384 -26.57 14.16 -22.40
C VAL A 384 -26.88 12.68 -22.67
N ARG A 385 -28.09 12.38 -23.14
CA ARG A 385 -28.49 11.01 -23.51
C ARG A 385 -27.55 10.35 -24.54
N PRO A 386 -27.09 11.03 -25.62
CA PRO A 386 -26.14 10.45 -26.56
C PRO A 386 -24.83 10.00 -25.88
N GLU A 387 -24.29 10.83 -24.99
CA GLU A 387 -23.07 10.55 -24.25
C GLU A 387 -23.26 9.35 -23.29
N VAL A 388 -24.40 9.28 -22.59
CA VAL A 388 -24.76 8.12 -21.74
C VAL A 388 -24.80 6.83 -22.56
N GLN A 389 -25.41 6.87 -23.75
CA GLN A 389 -25.51 5.70 -24.64
C GLN A 389 -24.13 5.27 -25.14
N TYR A 390 -23.25 6.22 -25.49
CA TYR A 390 -21.88 5.91 -25.88
C TYR A 390 -21.06 5.29 -24.73
N VAL A 391 -21.14 5.85 -23.51
CA VAL A 391 -20.48 5.30 -22.32
C VAL A 391 -20.99 3.88 -22.01
N ARG A 392 -22.30 3.63 -22.16
CA ARG A 392 -22.86 2.27 -22.04
C ARG A 392 -22.22 1.33 -23.04
N SER A 393 -22.15 1.72 -24.32
CA SER A 393 -21.52 0.90 -25.37
C SER A 393 -20.06 0.60 -25.08
N ILE A 394 -19.28 1.56 -24.56
CA ILE A 394 -17.88 1.33 -24.16
C ILE A 394 -17.81 0.30 -23.03
N LEU A 395 -18.68 0.41 -22.03
CA LEU A 395 -18.69 -0.51 -20.89
C LEU A 395 -19.12 -1.93 -21.29
N GLU A 396 -20.20 -2.07 -22.06
CA GLU A 396 -20.75 -3.36 -22.48
C GLU A 396 -19.81 -4.11 -23.45
N ASN A 397 -19.14 -3.37 -24.35
CA ASN A 397 -18.26 -3.94 -25.35
C ASN A 397 -16.78 -3.92 -24.93
N ARG A 398 -16.49 -3.68 -23.64
CA ARG A 398 -15.14 -3.70 -23.08
C ARG A 398 -14.16 -2.73 -23.79
N GLY A 399 -14.66 -1.64 -24.35
CA GLY A 399 -13.86 -0.63 -25.04
C GLY A 399 -12.95 0.19 -24.13
N TYR A 400 -13.02 -0.01 -22.81
CA TYR A 400 -12.20 0.65 -21.80
C TYR A 400 -10.91 -0.12 -21.46
N VAL A 401 -10.75 -1.37 -21.91
CA VAL A 401 -9.73 -2.31 -21.39
C VAL A 401 -8.30 -1.77 -21.50
N ASP A 402 -7.96 -1.10 -22.60
CA ASP A 402 -6.64 -0.51 -22.87
C ASP A 402 -6.61 1.02 -22.61
N GLY A 403 -7.62 1.52 -21.92
CA GLY A 403 -7.85 2.95 -21.70
C GLY A 403 -8.35 3.69 -22.96
N ALA A 404 -8.13 5.00 -22.97
CA ALA A 404 -8.41 5.94 -24.05
C ALA A 404 -7.13 6.69 -24.49
N LEU A 405 -7.25 7.67 -25.39
CA LEU A 405 -6.07 8.40 -25.87
C LEU A 405 -5.37 9.17 -24.74
N GLU A 406 -6.13 9.90 -23.93
CA GLU A 406 -5.64 10.69 -22.79
C GLU A 406 -5.49 9.88 -21.49
N TYR A 407 -6.04 8.66 -21.42
CA TYR A 407 -6.02 7.80 -20.22
C TYR A 407 -5.50 6.42 -20.57
N PHE A 408 -4.42 5.94 -19.97
CA PHE A 408 -3.82 4.67 -20.41
C PHE A 408 -4.36 3.43 -19.68
N SER A 409 -5.16 3.62 -18.62
CA SER A 409 -5.66 2.55 -17.75
C SER A 409 -7.19 2.50 -17.78
N ALA A 410 -7.73 1.29 -17.62
CA ALA A 410 -9.17 1.02 -17.51
C ALA A 410 -9.78 1.63 -16.23
N GLU A 411 -8.96 1.77 -15.20
CA GLU A 411 -9.35 2.09 -13.83
C GLU A 411 -9.93 3.50 -13.74
N SER A 412 -9.42 4.47 -14.50
CA SER A 412 -10.01 5.82 -14.56
C SER A 412 -11.44 5.79 -15.09
N PHE A 413 -11.70 5.04 -16.17
CA PHE A 413 -13.04 4.89 -16.73
C PHE A 413 -13.98 4.22 -15.73
N LEU A 414 -13.58 3.06 -15.18
CA LEU A 414 -14.42 2.29 -14.26
C LEU A 414 -14.70 3.05 -12.96
N TYR A 415 -13.72 3.80 -12.44
CA TYR A 415 -13.89 4.65 -11.26
C TYR A 415 -14.89 5.79 -11.51
N PHE A 416 -14.77 6.53 -12.61
CA PHE A 416 -15.74 7.60 -12.87
C PHE A 416 -17.14 7.05 -13.16
N VAL A 417 -17.26 5.89 -13.83
CA VAL A 417 -18.57 5.25 -14.03
C VAL A 417 -19.16 4.77 -12.70
N SER A 418 -18.35 4.25 -11.77
CA SER A 418 -18.84 3.88 -10.45
C SER A 418 -19.36 5.10 -9.69
N CYS A 419 -18.64 6.22 -9.73
CA CYS A 419 -19.11 7.48 -9.12
C CYS A 419 -20.43 7.96 -9.75
N LEU A 420 -20.59 7.82 -11.08
CA LEU A 420 -21.84 8.17 -11.77
C LEU A 420 -23.02 7.31 -11.29
N VAL A 421 -22.81 5.99 -11.16
CA VAL A 421 -23.82 5.04 -10.68
C VAL A 421 -24.19 5.31 -9.22
N GLU A 422 -23.21 5.60 -8.37
CA GLU A 422 -23.42 5.88 -6.93
C GLU A 422 -24.25 7.13 -6.69
N ALA A 423 -23.91 8.22 -7.38
CA ALA A 423 -24.55 9.51 -7.18
C ALA A 423 -26.00 9.57 -7.69
N ASN A 424 -26.44 8.57 -8.45
CA ASN A 424 -27.73 8.61 -9.16
C ASN A 424 -28.58 7.35 -8.93
N PRO A 425 -28.93 7.00 -7.67
CA PRO A 425 -29.67 5.77 -7.36
C PRO A 425 -31.06 5.70 -8.00
N SER A 426 -31.69 6.86 -8.24
CA SER A 426 -33.05 6.95 -8.80
C SER A 426 -33.10 7.06 -10.33
N ALA A 427 -31.97 7.33 -10.99
CA ALA A 427 -31.92 7.49 -12.45
C ALA A 427 -31.83 6.11 -13.13
N ARG A 428 -32.97 5.61 -13.64
CA ARG A 428 -33.08 4.25 -14.19
C ARG A 428 -32.08 4.00 -15.31
N GLU A 429 -31.91 4.96 -16.22
CA GLU A 429 -30.96 4.84 -17.33
C GLU A 429 -29.51 4.71 -16.87
N ILE A 430 -29.12 5.37 -15.77
CA ILE A 430 -27.77 5.26 -15.19
C ILE A 430 -27.63 3.93 -14.43
N GLN A 431 -28.66 3.50 -13.70
CA GLN A 431 -28.62 2.23 -12.98
C GLN A 431 -28.45 1.01 -13.89
N THR A 432 -28.80 1.11 -15.18
CA THR A 432 -28.49 0.05 -16.16
C THR A 432 -26.97 -0.23 -16.29
N LEU A 433 -26.11 0.74 -16.01
CA LEU A 433 -24.65 0.59 -16.07
C LEU A 433 -24.09 -0.27 -14.92
N ARG A 434 -24.85 -0.42 -13.82
CA ARG A 434 -24.36 -1.08 -12.60
C ARG A 434 -23.94 -2.53 -12.84
N ARG A 435 -24.77 -3.32 -13.53
CA ARG A 435 -24.49 -4.74 -13.79
C ARG A 435 -23.21 -4.95 -14.62
N PRO A 436 -23.05 -4.33 -15.81
CA PRO A 436 -21.81 -4.48 -16.58
C PRO A 436 -20.60 -3.88 -15.87
N LEU A 437 -20.75 -2.80 -15.10
CA LEU A 437 -19.67 -2.25 -14.25
C LEU A 437 -19.20 -3.25 -13.19
N VAL A 438 -20.13 -3.90 -12.46
CA VAL A 438 -19.79 -4.91 -11.45
C VAL A 438 -19.07 -6.10 -12.08
N ALA A 439 -19.51 -6.55 -13.26
CA ALA A 439 -18.83 -7.62 -14.00
C ALA A 439 -17.39 -7.20 -14.38
N ALA A 440 -17.23 -6.01 -14.96
CA ALA A 440 -15.94 -5.44 -15.32
C ALA A 440 -14.99 -5.36 -14.12
N LEU A 441 -15.45 -4.86 -12.98
CA LEU A 441 -14.62 -4.72 -11.78
C LEU A 441 -14.17 -6.08 -11.22
N ARG A 442 -15.06 -7.08 -11.18
CA ARG A 442 -14.72 -8.44 -10.72
C ARG A 442 -13.57 -9.07 -11.52
N GLU A 443 -13.50 -8.81 -12.83
CA GLU A 443 -12.42 -9.29 -13.69
C GLU A 443 -11.07 -8.60 -13.45
N ARG A 444 -11.07 -7.46 -12.76
CA ARG A 444 -9.88 -6.64 -12.52
C ARG A 444 -9.33 -6.74 -11.11
N VAL A 445 -10.14 -7.15 -10.12
CA VAL A 445 -9.66 -7.37 -8.74
C VAL A 445 -8.48 -8.35 -8.76
N GLY A 446 -7.45 -8.05 -7.98
CA GLY A 446 -6.24 -8.86 -7.83
C GLY A 446 -5.11 -8.51 -8.80
N ARG A 447 -5.32 -7.61 -9.77
CA ARG A 447 -4.26 -7.15 -10.69
C ARG A 447 -3.22 -6.31 -9.95
N ARG A 448 -1.94 -6.69 -10.05
CA ARG A 448 -0.80 -5.97 -9.46
C ARG A 448 -0.33 -4.87 -10.42
N GLU A 449 -1.00 -3.72 -10.37
CA GLU A 449 -0.68 -2.51 -11.15
C GLU A 449 -0.07 -1.44 -10.23
N ASP A 450 0.11 -0.20 -10.72
CA ASP A 450 0.58 0.91 -9.89
C ASP A 450 -0.47 1.35 -8.86
N SER A 451 -0.06 2.19 -7.90
CA SER A 451 -0.94 2.59 -6.81
C SER A 451 -2.16 3.40 -7.23
N PHE A 452 -2.12 4.17 -8.32
CA PHE A 452 -3.32 4.88 -8.79
C PHE A 452 -4.37 3.87 -9.27
N ALA A 453 -3.98 2.95 -10.16
CA ALA A 453 -4.87 1.92 -10.67
C ALA A 453 -5.46 1.09 -9.52
N THR A 454 -4.63 0.69 -8.55
CA THR A 454 -5.07 -0.07 -7.38
C THR A 454 -6.06 0.73 -6.53
N ALA A 455 -5.76 1.99 -6.18
CA ALA A 455 -6.63 2.82 -5.36
C ALA A 455 -7.97 3.14 -6.05
N ALA A 456 -7.93 3.51 -7.34
CA ALA A 456 -9.12 3.77 -8.14
C ALA A 456 -10.02 2.54 -8.25
N ARG A 457 -9.44 1.35 -8.45
CA ARG A 457 -10.19 0.09 -8.49
C ARG A 457 -10.80 -0.26 -7.14
N VAL A 458 -10.07 -0.09 -6.03
CA VAL A 458 -10.61 -0.31 -4.68
C VAL A 458 -11.82 0.59 -4.43
N LEU A 459 -11.70 1.89 -4.71
CA LEU A 459 -12.80 2.84 -4.56
C LEU A 459 -14.00 2.45 -5.43
N ALA A 460 -13.75 2.13 -6.71
CA ALA A 460 -14.82 1.71 -7.62
C ALA A 460 -15.54 0.44 -7.14
N CYS A 461 -14.79 -0.55 -6.68
CA CYS A 461 -15.34 -1.78 -6.12
C CYS A 461 -16.16 -1.50 -4.86
N GLN A 462 -15.65 -0.64 -3.98
CA GLN A 462 -16.35 -0.25 -2.77
C GLN A 462 -17.72 0.36 -3.12
N THR A 463 -17.76 1.36 -3.99
CA THR A 463 -18.98 2.03 -4.45
C THR A 463 -20.09 1.07 -4.92
N VAL A 464 -19.74 0.00 -5.66
CA VAL A 464 -20.74 -0.93 -6.21
C VAL A 464 -20.88 -2.26 -5.48
N GLY A 465 -20.17 -2.44 -4.35
CA GLY A 465 -20.27 -3.65 -3.53
C GLY A 465 -19.53 -4.87 -4.11
N VAL A 466 -18.42 -4.65 -4.82
CA VAL A 466 -17.50 -5.71 -5.25
C VAL A 466 -16.42 -5.91 -4.17
N TRP A 467 -16.14 -7.17 -3.82
CA TRP A 467 -15.12 -7.51 -2.84
C TRP A 467 -13.72 -7.30 -3.41
N ALA A 468 -12.92 -6.44 -2.77
CA ALA A 468 -11.58 -6.05 -3.23
C ALA A 468 -10.53 -6.13 -2.11
N ALA A 469 -10.66 -7.09 -1.17
CA ALA A 469 -9.77 -7.16 -0.01
C ALA A 469 -8.30 -7.43 -0.36
N SER A 470 -8.03 -8.20 -1.43
CA SER A 470 -6.67 -8.38 -1.96
C SER A 470 -6.03 -7.06 -2.36
N ASP A 471 -6.80 -6.17 -2.96
CA ASP A 471 -6.33 -4.91 -3.49
C ASP A 471 -6.17 -3.87 -2.38
N VAL A 472 -7.03 -3.92 -1.36
CA VAL A 472 -6.85 -3.15 -0.11
C VAL A 472 -5.55 -3.58 0.59
N ALA A 473 -5.24 -4.87 0.65
CA ALA A 473 -4.00 -5.36 1.24
C ALA A 473 -2.78 -4.89 0.43
N TYR A 474 -2.83 -5.04 -0.91
CA TYR A 474 -1.77 -4.58 -1.80
C TYR A 474 -1.55 -3.07 -1.70
N LEU A 475 -2.62 -2.27 -1.63
CA LEU A 475 -2.51 -0.81 -1.48
C LEU A 475 -1.77 -0.43 -0.20
N LYS A 476 -1.96 -1.16 0.91
CA LYS A 476 -1.20 -0.95 2.16
C LYS A 476 0.27 -1.32 2.00
N GLU A 477 0.59 -2.36 1.22
CA GLU A 477 1.97 -2.78 0.95
C GLU A 477 2.76 -1.71 0.17
N LEU A 478 2.08 -0.96 -0.71
CA LEU A 478 2.68 0.06 -1.57
C LEU A 478 3.01 1.39 -0.86
N GLN A 479 2.49 1.63 0.34
CA GLN A 479 2.73 2.89 1.06
C GLN A 479 4.22 3.08 1.34
N ASN A 480 4.77 4.24 0.98
CA ASN A 480 6.17 4.59 1.20
C ASN A 480 6.43 5.05 2.63
N VAL A 481 7.71 5.06 3.03
CA VAL A 481 8.13 5.40 4.40
C VAL A 481 7.63 6.77 4.87
N ASP A 482 7.54 7.74 3.95
CA ASP A 482 7.05 9.11 4.18
C ASP A 482 5.51 9.22 4.37
N GLY A 483 4.80 8.10 4.27
CA GLY A 483 3.34 8.02 4.44
C GLY A 483 2.54 8.25 3.15
N GLY A 484 3.17 8.76 2.09
CA GLY A 484 2.55 8.85 0.77
C GLY A 484 2.70 7.55 -0.02
N TRP A 485 2.17 7.55 -1.25
CA TRP A 485 2.44 6.50 -2.25
C TRP A 485 3.40 7.00 -3.31
N GLU A 486 3.89 6.10 -4.16
CA GLU A 486 4.66 6.47 -5.34
C GLU A 486 3.81 7.28 -6.33
N VAL A 487 4.44 7.74 -7.41
CA VAL A 487 3.75 8.44 -8.49
C VAL A 487 2.86 7.43 -9.21
N GLY A 488 1.57 7.46 -8.90
CA GLY A 488 0.56 6.72 -9.65
C GLY A 488 0.13 7.50 -10.88
N TRP A 489 -0.01 6.79 -11.98
CA TRP A 489 -0.15 7.37 -13.30
C TRP A 489 -1.64 7.57 -13.61
N VAL A 490 -2.08 8.83 -13.71
CA VAL A 490 -3.50 9.18 -13.85
C VAL A 490 -3.92 9.24 -15.32
N CYS A 491 -3.10 9.89 -16.15
CA CYS A 491 -3.38 10.16 -17.56
C CYS A 491 -2.10 10.08 -18.39
N ARG A 492 -2.17 10.41 -19.69
CA ARG A 492 -1.01 10.46 -20.59
C ARG A 492 -1.17 11.49 -21.70
N TYR A 493 -0.04 11.89 -22.28
CA TYR A 493 -0.06 12.64 -23.53
C TYR A 493 -0.45 11.74 -24.71
N GLY A 494 -1.43 12.16 -25.51
CA GLY A 494 -1.92 11.33 -26.62
C GLY A 494 -0.86 10.94 -27.67
N ARG A 495 0.03 11.86 -28.08
CA ARG A 495 1.03 11.60 -29.14
C ARG A 495 2.27 10.86 -28.63
N SER A 496 2.90 11.37 -27.58
CA SER A 496 4.14 10.78 -27.04
C SER A 496 3.89 9.56 -26.16
N LYS A 497 2.64 9.34 -25.72
CA LYS A 497 2.21 8.30 -24.77
C LYS A 497 2.89 8.36 -23.40
N LYS A 498 3.72 9.38 -23.13
CA LYS A 498 4.32 9.60 -21.81
C LYS A 498 3.21 9.76 -20.77
N ARG A 499 3.31 8.98 -19.69
CA ARG A 499 2.36 9.00 -18.58
C ARG A 499 2.54 10.27 -17.74
N ILE A 500 1.46 10.70 -17.12
CA ILE A 500 1.42 11.81 -16.16
C ILE A 500 0.82 11.27 -14.87
N GLY A 501 1.52 11.47 -13.76
CA GLY A 501 1.10 10.95 -12.45
C GLY A 501 1.26 11.98 -11.34
N ASN A 502 0.60 11.73 -10.21
CA ASN A 502 0.59 12.65 -9.08
C ASN A 502 0.52 11.87 -7.76
N ARG A 503 1.52 12.05 -6.88
CA ARG A 503 1.57 11.37 -5.58
C ARG A 503 0.42 11.80 -4.65
N GLY A 504 0.02 13.06 -4.71
CA GLY A 504 -1.08 13.62 -3.92
C GLY A 504 -2.43 12.99 -4.27
N VAL A 505 -2.70 12.77 -5.56
CA VAL A 505 -3.94 12.11 -6.03
C VAL A 505 -4.03 10.69 -5.47
N VAL A 506 -2.98 9.89 -5.63
CA VAL A 506 -2.95 8.51 -5.13
C VAL A 506 -3.12 8.48 -3.62
N THR A 507 -2.42 9.37 -2.91
CA THR A 507 -2.48 9.42 -1.45
C THR A 507 -3.87 9.81 -0.96
N ALA A 508 -4.52 10.79 -1.59
CA ALA A 508 -5.90 11.16 -1.30
C ALA A 508 -6.88 9.99 -1.55
N PHE A 509 -6.74 9.30 -2.68
CA PHE A 509 -7.57 8.13 -3.02
C PHE A 509 -7.34 6.99 -2.04
N ALA A 510 -6.09 6.75 -1.64
CA ALA A 510 -5.74 5.73 -0.66
C ALA A 510 -6.33 6.03 0.73
N ILE A 511 -6.31 7.29 1.18
CA ILE A 511 -6.98 7.71 2.42
C ILE A 511 -8.45 7.27 2.39
N GLN A 512 -9.19 7.69 1.36
CA GLN A 512 -10.61 7.37 1.24
C GLN A 512 -10.85 5.84 1.14
N ALA A 513 -10.07 5.14 0.33
CA ALA A 513 -10.19 3.70 0.15
C ALA A 513 -9.97 2.93 1.46
N LEU A 514 -8.97 3.32 2.24
CA LEU A 514 -8.61 2.67 3.50
C LEU A 514 -9.59 3.02 4.63
N GLU A 515 -10.06 4.26 4.72
CA GLU A 515 -11.11 4.66 5.67
C GLU A 515 -12.42 3.90 5.42
N GLN A 516 -12.86 3.79 4.16
CA GLN A 516 -14.06 3.03 3.80
C GLN A 516 -13.90 1.52 4.09
N ALA A 517 -12.73 0.95 3.84
CA ALA A 517 -12.46 -0.45 4.14
C ALA A 517 -12.54 -0.74 5.65
N SER A 518 -12.07 0.18 6.49
CA SER A 518 -12.17 0.06 7.95
C SER A 518 -13.63 0.14 8.41
N ARG A 519 -14.44 1.05 7.87
CA ARG A 519 -15.88 1.15 8.22
C ARG A 519 -16.66 -0.12 7.88
N ARG A 520 -16.37 -0.75 6.73
CA ARG A 520 -17.08 -1.98 6.29
C ARG A 520 -16.71 -3.25 7.07
N ARG A 521 -15.62 -3.24 7.82
CA ARG A 521 -15.24 -4.34 8.71
C ARG A 521 -15.92 -4.26 10.08
N GLY A 522 -16.48 -3.10 10.44
CA GLY A 522 -17.16 -2.87 11.72
C GLY A 522 -18.69 -2.91 11.64
N VAL A 523 -19.26 -3.45 10.56
CA VAL A 523 -20.71 -3.65 10.36
C VAL A 523 -21.00 -5.12 10.24
#